data_AF-A0A1G2AN79-F1
#
_entry.id   AF-A0A1G2AN79-F1
#
_cell.length_a   1.000
_cell.length_b   1.000
_cell.length_c   1.000
_cell.angle_alpha   90.00
_cell.angle_beta   90.00
_cell.angle_gamma   90.00
#
_symmetry.space_group_name_H-M   'P 1'
#
loop_
_entity.id
_entity.type
_entity.pdbx_description
1 polymer ?
#
loop_
_entity_poly.entity_id
_entity_poly.type
_entity_poly.pdbx_seq_one_letter_code
_entity_poly.pdbx_strand_id
1 'polypeptide(L)'
;MPYSDSEKEMETATFSFDRVTSNVKLLAGLLVGHETMDYVLSIYQKFAGECDIIASALSIEKLLQQEDCSARNGGVIAYSHSHSTTFHLISDVKKRAEDIKIGVLCLDAHADVYETHQPLWKGNVFSHLLESGLIEVLVLFGVPAFRHGIIFETIPRFKTQVVFVSHLLSAMEMCTVFEDIFFKNKVTHLFISIDVDGLDTQLQKYTAMEYCEFSVLKNLDYTLPGNLKEKTAQEIVRDAVWPKNPDGTVRNLKDFGIGISTEDVRRVISIVQNYAQMKGIKLGIPAGERQILGDIVELCGMDVGGRTAQAVHLLTSQIVTV
;
A
#
# COMPACT_ATOMS: atom_id res chain seq x y z
N MET A 1 -0.06 18.22 24.93
CA MET A 1 1.11 18.86 24.29
C MET A 1 0.70 19.19 22.86
N PRO A 2 0.99 20.40 22.35
CA PRO A 2 0.56 20.78 21.00
C PRO A 2 1.33 19.93 19.99
N TYR A 3 0.59 19.37 19.04
CA TYR A 3 1.08 18.56 17.94
C TYR A 3 2.10 19.37 17.13
N SER A 4 3.29 18.81 16.91
CA SER A 4 4.32 19.44 16.08
C SER A 4 4.01 19.21 14.59
N ASP A 5 3.45 20.23 13.94
CA ASP A 5 3.63 20.77 12.57
C ASP A 5 4.30 19.95 11.42
N SER A 6 4.31 18.61 11.39
CA SER A 6 4.84 17.86 10.23
C SER A 6 3.85 16.93 9.51
N GLU A 7 2.64 16.74 10.02
CA GLU A 7 1.52 16.27 9.21
C GLU A 7 0.85 17.50 8.60
N LYS A 8 1.50 18.09 7.59
CA LYS A 8 0.70 18.80 6.60
C LYS A 8 -0.19 17.74 5.98
N GLU A 9 -1.42 17.66 6.48
CA GLU A 9 -2.57 17.22 5.71
C GLU A 9 -2.30 17.66 4.28
N MET A 10 -2.19 16.69 3.36
CA MET A 10 -2.18 16.99 1.95
C MET A 10 -3.54 17.62 1.66
N GLU A 11 -3.67 18.93 1.89
CA GLU A 11 -4.64 19.76 1.19
C GLU A 11 -4.54 19.30 -0.26
N THR A 12 -5.65 18.79 -0.78
CA THR A 12 -5.81 18.37 -2.16
C THR A 12 -5.70 19.60 -3.05
N ALA A 13 -4.52 20.21 -3.10
CA ALA A 13 -4.12 21.09 -4.15
C ALA A 13 -4.26 20.29 -5.43
N THR A 14 -5.30 20.63 -6.20
CA THR A 14 -5.65 20.03 -7.47
C THR A 14 -4.40 19.98 -8.36
N PHE A 15 -3.78 18.81 -8.40
CA PHE A 15 -2.73 18.48 -9.34
C PHE A 15 -3.36 18.59 -10.73
N SER A 16 -2.82 19.48 -11.56
CA SER A 16 -3.30 19.69 -12.92
C SER A 16 -2.25 19.15 -13.88
N PHE A 17 -2.64 18.18 -14.71
CA PHE A 17 -1.73 17.66 -15.72
C PHE A 17 -1.24 18.77 -16.67
N ASP A 18 -2.04 19.82 -16.91
CA ASP A 18 -1.62 21.00 -17.67
C ASP A 18 -0.45 21.74 -17.03
N ARG A 19 -0.41 21.81 -15.69
CA ARG A 19 0.70 22.42 -14.96
C ARG A 19 1.95 21.52 -15.03
N VAL A 20 1.80 20.19 -14.93
CA VAL A 20 2.92 19.26 -15.21
C VAL A 20 3.43 19.42 -16.64
N THR A 21 2.55 19.47 -17.64
CA THR A 21 2.92 19.71 -19.04
C THR A 21 3.67 21.02 -19.20
N SER A 22 3.22 22.09 -18.55
CA SER A 22 3.87 23.40 -18.57
C SER A 22 5.25 23.36 -17.92
N ASN A 23 5.36 22.67 -16.78
CA ASN A 23 6.59 22.48 -16.03
C ASN A 23 7.62 21.65 -16.79
N VAL A 24 7.21 20.54 -17.42
CA VAL A 24 8.06 19.72 -18.27
C VAL A 24 8.56 20.52 -19.49
N LYS A 25 7.69 21.32 -20.12
CA LYS A 25 8.08 22.22 -21.23
C LYS A 25 9.07 23.29 -20.79
N LEU A 26 8.85 23.92 -19.63
CA LEU A 26 9.77 24.91 -19.05
C LEU A 26 11.16 24.29 -18.81
N LEU A 27 11.21 23.11 -18.19
CA LEU A 27 12.46 22.39 -17.92
C LEU A 27 13.20 21.96 -19.20
N ALA A 28 12.46 21.50 -20.22
CA ALA A 28 13.04 21.14 -21.51
C ALA A 28 13.70 22.35 -22.19
N GLY A 29 13.14 23.55 -22.02
CA GLY A 29 13.72 24.80 -22.52
C GLY A 29 14.99 25.26 -21.76
N LEU A 30 15.26 24.73 -20.57
CA LEU A 30 16.38 25.09 -19.71
C LEU A 30 17.61 24.17 -19.86
N LEU A 31 17.62 23.22 -20.82
CA LEU A 31 18.75 22.31 -21.09
C LEU A 31 19.25 21.54 -19.84
N VAL A 32 18.35 21.16 -18.94
CA VAL A 32 18.65 20.29 -17.80
C VAL A 32 19.33 18.99 -18.29
N GLY A 33 20.41 18.56 -17.63
CA GLY A 33 21.28 17.46 -18.07
C GLY A 33 20.54 16.23 -18.60
N HIS A 34 21.02 15.70 -19.73
CA HIS A 34 20.30 14.78 -20.62
C HIS A 34 19.68 13.56 -19.89
N GLU A 35 20.44 12.82 -19.07
CA GLU A 35 19.95 11.54 -18.53
C GLU A 35 18.75 11.66 -17.57
N THR A 36 18.75 12.65 -16.68
CA THR A 36 17.63 12.82 -15.73
C THR A 36 16.39 13.39 -16.42
N MET A 37 16.59 14.31 -17.35
CA MET A 37 15.48 14.87 -18.12
C MET A 37 14.88 13.83 -19.08
N ASP A 38 15.71 12.98 -19.70
CA ASP A 38 15.26 11.86 -20.53
C ASP A 38 14.40 10.89 -19.70
N TYR A 39 14.78 10.63 -18.45
CA TYR A 39 13.97 9.83 -17.54
C TYR A 39 12.61 10.48 -17.24
N VAL A 40 12.57 11.77 -16.89
CA VAL A 40 11.32 12.50 -16.66
C VAL A 40 10.44 12.51 -17.92
N LEU A 41 11.03 12.74 -19.10
CA LEU A 41 10.32 12.71 -20.38
C LEU A 41 9.79 11.31 -20.70
N SER A 42 10.52 10.25 -20.37
CA SER A 42 10.07 8.87 -20.57
C SER A 42 8.83 8.55 -19.74
N ILE A 43 8.79 8.98 -18.47
CA ILE A 43 7.61 8.86 -17.61
C ILE A 43 6.48 9.74 -18.16
N TYR A 44 6.76 11.00 -18.47
CA TYR A 44 5.76 11.91 -19.03
C TYR A 44 5.11 11.33 -20.29
N GLN A 45 5.89 10.82 -21.25
CA GLN A 45 5.38 10.17 -22.45
C GLN A 45 4.59 8.89 -22.16
N LYS A 46 5.03 8.09 -21.18
CA LYS A 46 4.33 6.86 -20.74
C LYS A 46 2.89 7.12 -20.28
N PHE A 47 2.62 8.31 -19.71
CA PHE A 47 1.32 8.69 -19.16
C PHE A 47 0.55 9.74 -19.98
N ALA A 48 1.22 10.62 -20.74
CA ALA A 48 0.60 11.77 -21.42
C ALA A 48 -0.51 11.39 -22.42
N GLY A 49 -0.40 10.24 -23.10
CA GLY A 49 -1.45 9.75 -24.02
C GLY A 49 -2.69 9.19 -23.31
N GLU A 50 -2.64 9.01 -21.99
CA GLU A 50 -3.73 8.50 -21.15
C GLU A 50 -4.43 9.65 -20.39
N CYS A 51 -3.90 10.86 -20.48
CA CYS A 51 -4.35 12.06 -19.76
C CYS A 51 -5.46 12.85 -20.45
N ASP A 52 -5.81 12.54 -21.71
CA ASP A 52 -6.99 13.12 -22.36
C ASP A 52 -8.32 12.56 -21.81
N ILE A 53 -8.25 11.52 -20.96
CA ILE A 53 -9.39 10.82 -20.34
C ILE A 53 -9.54 11.20 -18.85
N ILE A 54 -9.20 12.43 -18.45
CA ILE A 54 -9.29 12.85 -17.03
C ILE A 54 -10.76 12.89 -16.59
N ALA A 55 -11.16 11.84 -15.87
CA ALA A 55 -12.30 11.78 -14.98
C ALA A 55 -12.01 10.80 -13.83
N SER A 56 -10.94 11.00 -13.03
CA SER A 56 -10.58 9.97 -12.03
C SER A 56 -9.88 10.41 -10.74
N ALA A 57 -9.51 11.66 -10.51
CA ALA A 57 -9.27 12.09 -9.11
C ALA A 57 -10.52 11.82 -8.24
N LEU A 58 -11.70 11.90 -8.88
CA LEU A 58 -12.99 11.49 -8.33
C LEU A 58 -13.15 9.99 -8.06
N SER A 59 -12.34 9.06 -8.60
CA SER A 59 -12.57 7.61 -8.38
C SER A 59 -12.01 7.14 -7.03
N ILE A 60 -10.80 7.57 -6.66
CA ILE A 60 -10.17 7.17 -5.39
C ILE A 60 -10.82 7.87 -4.21
N GLU A 61 -11.12 9.17 -4.31
CA GLU A 61 -11.87 9.88 -3.26
C GLU A 61 -13.27 9.26 -3.05
N LYS A 62 -13.94 8.84 -4.12
CA LYS A 62 -15.21 8.10 -4.01
C LYS A 62 -15.01 6.74 -3.35
N LEU A 63 -13.95 6.00 -3.67
CA LEU A 63 -13.63 4.73 -3.01
C LEU A 63 -13.37 4.93 -1.51
N LEU A 64 -12.61 5.95 -1.13
CA LEU A 64 -12.34 6.30 0.26
C LEU A 64 -13.60 6.75 1.03
N GLN A 65 -14.60 7.28 0.33
CA GLN A 65 -15.91 7.63 0.90
C GLN A 65 -16.90 6.45 0.88
N GLN A 66 -16.57 5.34 0.22
CA GLN A 66 -17.45 4.18 0.10
C GLN A 66 -17.14 3.15 1.18
N GLU A 67 -18.18 2.70 1.88
CA GLU A 67 -18.19 1.35 2.44
C GLU A 67 -18.77 0.41 1.38
N ASP A 68 -17.93 -0.43 0.75
CA ASP A 68 -18.45 -1.39 -0.23
C ASP A 68 -19.13 -2.56 0.50
N CYS A 69 -20.47 -2.56 0.48
CA CYS A 69 -21.34 -3.46 1.24
C CYS A 69 -21.78 -4.71 0.44
N SER A 70 -21.08 -5.05 -0.64
CA SER A 70 -21.65 -5.92 -1.69
C SER A 70 -21.62 -7.43 -1.43
N ALA A 71 -21.18 -7.92 -0.27
CA ALA A 71 -21.39 -9.32 0.09
C ALA A 71 -22.85 -9.56 0.51
N ARG A 72 -23.51 -10.53 -0.12
CA ARG A 72 -24.84 -11.06 0.29
C ARG A 72 -24.91 -11.52 1.77
N ASN A 73 -23.77 -11.54 2.47
CA ASN A 73 -23.57 -12.00 3.85
C ASN A 73 -23.09 -10.90 4.83
N GLY A 74 -23.10 -9.61 4.47
CA GLY A 74 -22.84 -8.51 5.43
C GLY A 74 -21.37 -8.23 5.78
N GLY A 75 -20.43 -8.64 4.92
CA GLY A 75 -19.01 -8.28 5.01
C GLY A 75 -18.71 -6.91 4.38
N VAL A 76 -17.76 -6.17 4.95
CA VAL A 76 -17.27 -4.87 4.46
C VAL A 76 -15.74 -4.86 4.34
N ILE A 77 -15.23 -4.03 3.43
CA ILE A 77 -13.80 -3.71 3.28
C ILE A 77 -13.60 -2.25 3.65
N ALA A 78 -12.55 -1.97 4.42
CA ALA A 78 -12.14 -0.60 4.70
C ALA A 78 -11.14 -0.10 3.64
N TYR A 79 -11.28 1.15 3.21
CA TYR A 79 -10.33 1.81 2.32
C TYR A 79 -9.64 2.94 3.07
N SER A 80 -8.32 3.07 2.89
CA SER A 80 -7.56 4.10 3.58
C SER A 80 -6.40 4.64 2.76
N HIS A 81 -6.02 5.87 3.07
CA HIS A 81 -4.83 6.51 2.54
C HIS A 81 -3.55 6.11 3.29
N SER A 82 -3.65 5.40 4.42
CA SER A 82 -2.49 5.00 5.23
C SER A 82 -2.66 3.61 5.83
N HIS A 83 -1.58 2.82 5.85
CA HIS A 83 -1.56 1.50 6.51
C HIS A 83 -1.75 1.59 8.03
N SER A 84 -1.42 2.72 8.65
CA SER A 84 -1.60 2.93 10.10
C SER A 84 -3.05 2.74 10.56
N THR A 85 -4.04 2.94 9.68
CA THR A 85 -5.46 2.76 10.01
C THR A 85 -5.82 1.32 10.36
N THR A 86 -5.07 0.33 9.88
CA THR A 86 -5.26 -1.09 10.22
C THR A 86 -5.15 -1.32 11.73
N PHE A 87 -4.22 -0.62 12.41
CA PHE A 87 -4.11 -0.71 13.88
C PHE A 87 -5.39 -0.26 14.56
N HIS A 88 -5.92 0.91 14.17
CA HIS A 88 -7.12 1.47 14.78
C HIS A 88 -8.35 0.59 14.54
N LEU A 89 -8.51 0.08 13.32
CA LEU A 89 -9.60 -0.81 12.92
C LEU A 89 -9.62 -2.09 13.77
N ILE A 90 -8.48 -2.79 13.88
CA ILE A 90 -8.39 -4.03 14.66
C ILE A 90 -8.48 -3.74 16.16
N SER A 91 -7.83 -2.68 16.66
CA SER A 91 -7.86 -2.29 18.08
C SER A 91 -9.29 -2.04 18.56
N ASP A 92 -10.08 -1.30 17.78
CA ASP A 92 -11.45 -0.95 18.16
C ASP A 92 -12.40 -2.15 18.16
N VAL A 93 -12.16 -3.13 17.30
CA VAL A 93 -12.89 -4.40 17.31
C VAL A 93 -12.47 -5.28 18.50
N LYS A 94 -11.16 -5.42 18.76
CA LYS A 94 -10.65 -6.26 19.86
C LYS A 94 -11.14 -5.80 21.23
N LYS A 95 -11.29 -4.48 21.44
CA LYS A 95 -11.93 -3.90 22.66
C LYS A 95 -13.36 -4.39 22.91
N ARG A 96 -14.06 -4.87 21.88
CA ARG A 96 -15.47 -5.31 21.95
C ARG A 96 -15.63 -6.83 21.88
N ALA A 97 -14.58 -7.54 21.50
CA ALA A 97 -14.59 -8.97 21.23
C ALA A 97 -13.25 -9.58 21.70
N GLU A 98 -12.96 -9.53 23.00
CA GLU A 98 -11.65 -9.88 23.56
C GLU A 98 -11.22 -11.33 23.27
N ASP A 99 -12.19 -12.26 23.17
CA ASP A 99 -11.93 -13.69 23.00
C ASP A 99 -11.50 -14.09 21.57
N ILE A 100 -11.60 -13.19 20.59
CA ILE A 100 -11.27 -13.55 19.20
C ILE A 100 -9.76 -13.58 19.01
N LYS A 101 -9.27 -14.62 18.37
CA LYS A 101 -7.86 -14.77 17.96
C LYS A 101 -7.71 -14.42 16.49
N ILE A 102 -7.01 -13.33 16.20
CA ILE A 102 -6.91 -12.75 14.86
C ILE A 102 -5.57 -13.13 14.25
N GLY A 103 -5.59 -13.74 13.07
CA GLY A 103 -4.42 -13.82 12.19
C GLY A 103 -4.56 -12.77 11.10
N VAL A 104 -3.45 -12.13 10.72
CA VAL A 104 -3.44 -11.18 9.60
C VAL A 104 -2.70 -11.79 8.43
N LEU A 105 -3.33 -11.71 7.26
CA LEU A 105 -2.70 -11.91 5.96
C LEU A 105 -2.45 -10.54 5.36
N CYS A 106 -1.19 -10.18 5.12
CA CYS A 106 -0.81 -8.90 4.55
C CYS A 106 -0.12 -9.11 3.19
N LEU A 107 -0.57 -8.38 2.17
CA LEU A 107 0.05 -8.33 0.85
C LEU A 107 0.65 -6.94 0.67
N ASP A 108 1.98 -6.88 0.65
CA ASP A 108 2.75 -5.64 0.76
C ASP A 108 4.21 -5.88 0.33
N ALA A 109 4.87 -4.87 -0.23
CA ALA A 109 6.33 -4.87 -0.46
C ALA A 109 7.14 -4.58 0.82
N HIS A 110 6.49 -3.95 1.80
CA HIS A 110 6.96 -3.67 3.13
C HIS A 110 6.45 -4.71 4.13
N ALA A 111 7.19 -4.84 5.22
CA ALA A 111 6.80 -5.75 6.29
C ALA A 111 6.01 -5.02 7.38
N ASP A 112 6.15 -3.70 7.45
CA ASP A 112 5.50 -2.80 8.40
C ASP A 112 5.52 -3.28 9.87
N VAL A 113 6.67 -3.86 10.20
CA VAL A 113 7.05 -4.37 11.51
C VAL A 113 8.29 -3.66 12.06
N TYR A 114 8.43 -2.35 11.85
CA TYR A 114 9.48 -1.58 12.50
C TYR A 114 9.28 -1.50 14.03
N GLU A 115 10.25 -0.94 14.75
CA GLU A 115 10.23 -0.88 16.21
C GLU A 115 9.10 0.00 16.78
N THR A 116 8.62 -0.39 17.97
CA THR A 116 7.47 0.20 18.67
C THR A 116 7.83 1.26 19.71
N HIS A 117 9.13 1.54 19.92
CA HIS A 117 9.56 2.64 20.78
C HIS A 117 9.18 4.02 20.20
N GLN A 118 8.88 4.05 18.90
CA GLN A 118 8.34 5.21 18.20
C GLN A 118 6.81 5.22 18.26
N PRO A 119 6.16 6.40 18.18
CA PRO A 119 4.71 6.49 17.98
C PRO A 119 4.23 5.61 16.82
N LEU A 120 2.95 5.24 16.83
CA LEU A 120 2.34 4.51 15.72
C LEU A 120 2.49 5.31 14.42
N TRP A 121 3.02 4.67 13.38
CA TRP A 121 3.02 5.11 11.99
C TRP A 121 2.93 3.88 11.08
N LYS A 122 2.74 4.06 9.77
CA LYS A 122 2.53 2.95 8.84
C LYS A 122 3.59 1.83 8.97
N GLY A 123 4.87 2.19 8.99
CA GLY A 123 5.95 1.23 9.12
C GLY A 123 5.97 0.39 10.40
N ASN A 124 5.30 0.76 11.50
CA ASN A 124 5.30 -0.07 12.71
C ASN A 124 3.92 -0.59 13.10
N VAL A 125 2.94 -0.52 12.19
CA VAL A 125 1.54 -0.90 12.45
C VAL A 125 1.42 -2.34 12.97
N PHE A 126 2.09 -3.30 12.33
CA PHE A 126 1.96 -4.70 12.71
C PHE A 126 2.76 -5.05 13.97
N SER A 127 3.89 -4.38 14.20
CA SER A 127 4.62 -4.54 15.45
C SER A 127 3.81 -4.06 16.65
N HIS A 128 3.09 -2.92 16.53
CA HIS A 128 2.17 -2.45 17.57
C HIS A 128 0.99 -3.41 17.77
N LEU A 129 0.43 -3.98 16.70
CA LEU A 129 -0.64 -4.99 16.78
C LEU A 129 -0.18 -6.28 17.49
N LEU A 130 1.02 -6.77 17.18
CA LEU A 130 1.61 -7.96 17.79
C LEU A 130 1.97 -7.73 19.26
N GLU A 131 2.64 -6.61 19.56
CA GLU A 131 3.07 -6.28 20.92
C GLU A 131 1.89 -6.07 21.88
N SER A 132 0.81 -5.48 21.38
CA SER A 132 -0.42 -5.26 22.14
C SER A 132 -1.31 -6.52 22.25
N GLY A 133 -0.90 -7.66 21.66
CA GLY A 133 -1.68 -8.89 21.66
C GLY A 133 -3.02 -8.78 20.91
N LEU A 134 -3.14 -7.81 20.00
CA LEU A 134 -4.36 -7.59 19.22
C LEU A 134 -4.48 -8.66 18.12
N ILE A 135 -3.34 -9.05 17.53
CA ILE A 135 -3.22 -10.15 16.57
C ILE A 135 -2.26 -11.21 17.10
N GLU A 136 -2.52 -12.46 16.74
CA GLU A 136 -1.68 -13.59 17.14
C GLU A 136 -0.46 -13.74 16.22
N VAL A 137 -0.70 -13.58 14.91
CA VAL A 137 0.29 -13.84 13.87
C VAL A 137 0.06 -12.98 12.63
N LEU A 138 1.13 -12.78 11.88
CA LEU A 138 1.17 -12.03 10.63
C LEU A 138 1.83 -12.90 9.54
N VAL A 139 1.15 -13.02 8.40
CA VAL A 139 1.68 -13.69 7.21
C VAL A 139 1.81 -12.65 6.09
N LEU A 140 3.03 -12.44 5.62
CA LEU A 140 3.39 -11.41 4.64
C LEU A 140 3.68 -12.01 3.27
N PHE A 141 3.05 -11.45 2.24
CA PHE A 141 3.31 -11.75 0.84
C PHE A 141 3.82 -10.49 0.14
N GLY A 142 4.88 -10.62 -0.68
CA GLY A 142 5.39 -9.52 -1.51
C GLY A 142 6.70 -8.91 -1.01
N VAL A 143 7.02 -9.06 0.27
CA VAL A 143 8.28 -8.57 0.83
C VAL A 143 9.47 -9.27 0.18
N PRO A 144 10.42 -8.53 -0.43
CA PRO A 144 11.57 -9.13 -1.11
C PRO A 144 12.46 -9.96 -0.18
N ALA A 145 12.87 -11.15 -0.65
CA ALA A 145 13.62 -12.13 0.16
C ALA A 145 14.91 -11.60 0.78
N PHE A 146 15.62 -10.70 0.08
CA PHE A 146 16.86 -10.10 0.58
C PHE A 146 16.64 -9.21 1.81
N ARG A 147 15.41 -8.74 2.07
CA ARG A 147 15.07 -7.90 3.24
C ARG A 147 14.75 -8.72 4.49
N HIS A 148 14.38 -10.00 4.35
CA HIS A 148 13.85 -10.81 5.46
C HIS A 148 14.82 -10.88 6.65
N GLY A 149 16.12 -11.07 6.38
CA GLY A 149 17.15 -11.12 7.42
C GLY A 149 17.24 -9.84 8.24
N ILE A 150 17.35 -8.69 7.56
CA ILE A 150 17.43 -7.36 8.19
C ILE A 150 16.18 -7.07 9.02
N ILE A 151 15.00 -7.46 8.52
CA ILE A 151 13.75 -7.28 9.26
C ILE A 151 13.76 -8.11 10.55
N PHE A 152 14.13 -9.39 10.50
CA PHE A 152 14.18 -10.23 11.70
C PHE A 152 15.27 -9.82 12.71
N GLU A 153 16.35 -9.18 12.27
CA GLU A 153 17.34 -8.56 13.17
C GLU A 153 16.74 -7.38 13.94
N THR A 154 15.80 -6.64 13.33
CA THR A 154 15.11 -5.49 13.93
C THR A 154 13.99 -5.91 14.89
N ILE A 155 13.32 -7.04 14.59
CA ILE A 155 12.22 -7.58 15.40
C ILE A 155 12.41 -9.05 15.82
N PRO A 156 13.49 -9.40 16.54
CA PRO A 156 13.78 -10.79 16.88
C PRO A 156 12.68 -11.43 17.73
N ARG A 157 11.96 -10.62 18.52
CA ARG A 157 10.87 -11.06 19.41
C ARG A 157 9.63 -11.60 18.67
N PHE A 158 9.41 -11.20 17.41
CA PHE A 158 8.24 -11.63 16.63
C PHE A 158 8.54 -12.76 15.63
N LYS A 159 9.74 -13.35 15.67
CA LYS A 159 10.19 -14.36 14.69
C LYS A 159 9.29 -15.61 14.61
N THR A 160 8.54 -15.92 15.66
CA THR A 160 7.58 -17.04 15.69
C THR A 160 6.15 -16.64 15.30
N GLN A 161 5.88 -15.34 15.18
CA GLN A 161 4.56 -14.78 14.87
C GLN A 161 4.49 -14.17 13.47
N VAL A 162 5.64 -13.78 12.89
CA VAL A 162 5.73 -13.20 11.54
C VAL A 162 6.32 -14.23 10.58
N VAL A 163 5.62 -14.47 9.46
CA VAL A 163 6.06 -15.40 8.42
C VAL A 163 6.03 -14.70 7.07
N PHE A 164 7.16 -14.71 6.36
CA PHE A 164 7.24 -14.28 4.96
C PHE A 164 6.95 -15.45 4.04
N VAL A 165 6.07 -15.24 3.06
CA VAL A 165 5.61 -16.27 2.14
C VAL A 165 5.74 -15.78 0.71
N SER A 166 6.30 -16.63 -0.15
CA SER A 166 6.33 -16.35 -1.58
C SER A 166 4.94 -16.53 -2.17
N HIS A 167 4.47 -15.52 -2.90
CA HIS A 167 3.24 -15.60 -3.68
C HIS A 167 3.36 -16.58 -4.87
N LEU A 168 4.52 -17.20 -5.11
CA LEU A 168 4.74 -18.20 -6.16
C LEU A 168 4.53 -19.64 -5.69
N LEU A 169 4.31 -19.86 -4.39
CA LEU A 169 4.05 -21.20 -3.86
C LEU A 169 2.78 -21.82 -4.46
N SER A 170 2.74 -23.15 -4.55
CA SER A 170 1.51 -23.88 -4.87
C SER A 170 0.49 -23.72 -3.72
N ALA A 171 -0.78 -24.00 -4.02
CA ALA A 171 -1.84 -23.94 -3.00
C ALA A 171 -1.56 -24.89 -1.83
N MET A 172 -1.01 -26.08 -2.09
CA MET A 172 -0.69 -27.06 -1.04
C MET A 172 0.45 -26.57 -0.13
N GLU A 173 1.48 -25.95 -0.70
CA GLU A 173 2.59 -25.38 0.06
C GLU A 173 2.11 -24.20 0.92
N MET A 174 1.28 -23.30 0.37
CA MET A 174 0.67 -22.21 1.14
C MET A 174 -0.20 -22.73 2.29
N CYS A 175 -1.06 -23.73 2.03
CA CYS A 175 -1.86 -24.35 3.07
C CYS A 175 -1.02 -25.00 4.17
N THR A 176 0.15 -25.55 3.83
CA THR A 176 1.08 -26.10 4.83
C THR A 176 1.61 -24.99 5.74
N VAL A 177 2.02 -23.86 5.16
CA VAL A 177 2.43 -22.68 5.94
C VAL A 177 1.30 -22.17 6.83
N PHE A 178 0.08 -22.08 6.30
CA PHE A 178 -1.10 -21.65 7.05
C PHE A 178 -1.41 -22.59 8.22
N GLU A 179 -1.28 -23.91 8.04
CA GLU A 179 -1.42 -24.87 9.14
C GLU A 179 -0.35 -24.64 10.20
N ASP A 180 0.89 -24.43 9.78
CA ASP A 180 2.00 -24.21 10.71
C ASP A 180 1.86 -22.93 11.53
N ILE A 181 1.23 -21.89 11.00
CA ILE A 181 1.14 -20.59 11.66
C ILE A 181 -0.26 -20.32 12.27
N PHE A 182 -1.35 -20.47 11.52
CA PHE A 182 -2.69 -20.14 12.00
C PHE A 182 -3.23 -21.19 12.97
N PHE A 183 -3.08 -22.48 12.66
CA PHE A 183 -3.59 -23.54 13.52
C PHE A 183 -2.81 -23.62 14.84
N LYS A 184 -1.46 -23.56 14.79
CA LYS A 184 -0.63 -23.57 16.02
C LYS A 184 -0.94 -22.40 16.95
N ASN A 185 -1.25 -21.23 16.39
CA ASN A 185 -1.62 -20.04 17.16
C ASN A 185 -3.12 -19.94 17.47
N LYS A 186 -3.91 -20.98 17.14
CA LYS A 186 -5.35 -21.08 17.42
C LYS A 186 -6.13 -19.90 16.84
N VAL A 187 -5.75 -19.43 15.65
CA VAL A 187 -6.46 -18.35 14.96
C VAL A 187 -7.91 -18.76 14.71
N THR A 188 -8.82 -17.84 15.02
CA THR A 188 -10.28 -18.02 14.87
C THR A 188 -10.87 -17.10 13.80
N HIS A 189 -10.19 -15.99 13.52
CA HIS A 189 -10.58 -14.97 12.54
C HIS A 189 -9.38 -14.57 11.70
N LEU A 190 -9.56 -14.42 10.39
CA LEU A 190 -8.53 -13.94 9.47
C LEU A 190 -8.91 -12.57 8.92
N PHE A 191 -8.00 -11.62 9.06
CA PHE A 191 -8.12 -10.30 8.48
C PHE A 191 -7.15 -10.17 7.29
N ILE A 192 -7.65 -9.69 6.15
CA ILE A 192 -6.85 -9.51 4.93
C ILE A 192 -6.50 -8.03 4.78
N SER A 193 -5.21 -7.69 4.82
CA SER A 193 -4.73 -6.32 4.59
C SER A 193 -3.95 -6.27 3.28
N ILE A 194 -4.29 -5.32 2.42
CA ILE A 194 -3.59 -5.13 1.14
C ILE A 194 -3.02 -3.71 1.11
N ASP A 195 -1.70 -3.62 1.13
CA ASP A 195 -1.02 -2.41 0.69
C ASP A 195 -0.90 -2.45 -0.82
N VAL A 196 -1.51 -1.46 -1.48
CA VAL A 196 -1.49 -1.41 -2.94
C VAL A 196 -0.13 -1.01 -3.50
N ASP A 197 0.76 -0.45 -2.69
CA ASP A 197 2.14 -0.16 -3.10
C ASP A 197 2.97 -1.43 -3.33
N GLY A 198 2.51 -2.56 -2.77
CA GLY A 198 3.05 -3.90 -3.00
C GLY A 198 2.71 -4.48 -4.38
N LEU A 199 1.83 -3.84 -5.15
CA LEU A 199 1.46 -4.28 -6.49
C LEU A 199 2.51 -3.93 -7.55
N ASP A 200 2.52 -4.63 -8.68
CA ASP A 200 3.39 -4.31 -9.81
C ASP A 200 2.99 -3.00 -10.51
N THR A 201 3.47 -1.88 -9.97
CA THR A 201 3.19 -0.54 -10.48
C THR A 201 3.88 -0.23 -11.82
N GLN A 202 5.00 -0.89 -12.11
CA GLN A 202 5.81 -0.60 -13.30
C GLN A 202 5.11 -1.09 -14.58
N LEU A 203 4.64 -2.34 -14.56
CA LEU A 203 3.93 -2.93 -15.71
C LEU A 203 2.49 -2.44 -15.81
N GLN A 204 1.78 -2.34 -14.68
CA GLN A 204 0.34 -2.03 -14.70
C GLN A 204 0.05 -0.54 -14.78
N LYS A 205 1.04 0.31 -14.49
CA LYS A 205 0.92 1.78 -14.49
C LYS A 205 -0.08 2.30 -13.46
N TYR A 206 -0.12 1.71 -12.27
CA TYR A 206 -0.90 2.24 -11.16
C TYR A 206 -0.30 3.57 -10.67
N THR A 207 -1.16 4.53 -10.34
CA THR A 207 -0.72 5.92 -10.07
C THR A 207 -1.30 6.52 -8.79
N ALA A 208 -2.41 5.98 -8.29
CA ALA A 208 -3.01 6.43 -7.04
C ALA A 208 -2.54 5.62 -5.82
N MET A 209 -1.22 5.56 -5.64
CA MET A 209 -0.58 4.88 -4.52
C MET A 209 0.82 5.44 -4.27
N GLU A 210 1.35 5.16 -3.08
CA GLU A 210 2.72 5.53 -2.77
C GLU A 210 3.74 4.79 -3.67
N TYR A 211 4.92 5.40 -3.79
CA TYR A 211 6.08 4.85 -4.49
C TYR A 211 5.90 4.45 -5.97
N CYS A 212 4.79 4.85 -6.61
CA CYS A 212 4.63 4.67 -8.05
C CYS A 212 5.52 5.64 -8.86
N GLU A 213 5.91 5.24 -10.07
CA GLU A 213 6.75 6.07 -10.96
C GLU A 213 6.13 7.44 -11.27
N PHE A 214 4.79 7.54 -11.23
CA PHE A 214 4.07 8.79 -11.46
C PHE A 214 4.35 9.85 -10.38
N SER A 215 4.82 9.44 -9.20
CA SER A 215 5.21 10.34 -8.10
C SER A 215 6.28 11.36 -8.53
N VAL A 216 7.13 11.01 -9.51
CA VAL A 216 8.12 11.95 -10.08
C VAL A 216 7.42 13.14 -10.74
N LEU A 217 6.37 12.89 -11.53
CA LEU A 217 5.59 13.95 -12.18
C LEU A 217 4.80 14.77 -11.15
N LYS A 218 4.27 14.11 -10.13
CA LYS A 218 3.61 14.76 -8.98
C LYS A 218 4.53 15.77 -8.30
N ASN A 219 5.77 15.38 -8.00
CA ASN A 219 6.75 16.25 -7.35
C ASN A 219 7.09 17.50 -8.19
N LEU A 220 7.09 17.37 -9.52
CA LEU A 220 7.33 18.50 -10.43
C LEU A 220 6.19 19.51 -10.44
N ASP A 221 4.94 19.10 -10.20
CA ASP A 221 3.79 20.02 -10.14
C ASP A 221 3.88 21.02 -8.98
N TYR A 222 4.44 20.58 -7.85
CA TYR A 222 4.50 21.35 -6.61
C TYR A 222 5.71 22.29 -6.49
N THR A 223 6.72 22.15 -7.35
CA THR A 223 8.06 22.72 -7.07
C THR A 223 8.52 23.83 -8.02
N LEU A 224 7.86 24.03 -9.16
CA LEU A 224 8.41 24.88 -10.23
C LEU A 224 7.72 26.26 -10.36
N PRO A 225 8.36 27.35 -9.91
CA PRO A 225 7.96 28.70 -10.27
C PRO A 225 8.26 29.04 -11.75
N GLY A 226 7.46 29.93 -12.36
CA GLY A 226 7.56 30.27 -13.79
C GLY A 226 8.86 30.97 -14.25
N ASN A 227 9.76 31.38 -13.34
CA ASN A 227 11.00 32.11 -13.65
C ASN A 227 12.25 31.40 -13.11
N LEU A 228 12.46 30.15 -13.51
CA LEU A 228 13.50 29.28 -12.95
C LEU A 228 14.86 29.45 -13.64
N LYS A 229 15.96 29.44 -12.85
CA LYS A 229 17.33 29.40 -13.37
C LYS A 229 17.77 27.94 -13.61
N GLU A 230 18.63 27.70 -14.60
CA GLU A 230 19.11 26.37 -15.00
C GLU A 230 19.66 25.52 -13.83
N LYS A 231 20.57 26.08 -13.00
CA LYS A 231 21.12 25.35 -11.85
C LYS A 231 20.04 24.89 -10.87
N THR A 232 19.06 25.77 -10.60
CA THR A 232 17.92 25.47 -9.73
C THR A 232 17.00 24.42 -10.37
N ALA A 233 16.87 24.42 -11.70
CA ALA A 233 16.09 23.42 -12.42
C ALA A 233 16.72 22.03 -12.32
N GLN A 234 18.04 21.93 -12.46
CA GLN A 234 18.76 20.66 -12.29
C GLN A 234 18.58 20.08 -10.89
N GLU A 235 18.65 20.92 -9.86
CA GLU A 235 18.43 20.50 -8.46
C GLU A 235 17.00 20.01 -8.25
N ILE A 236 15.98 20.73 -8.73
CA ILE A 236 14.57 20.32 -8.60
C ILE A 236 14.28 18.99 -9.31
N VAL A 237 14.77 18.83 -10.54
CA VAL A 237 14.55 17.59 -11.32
C VAL A 237 15.22 16.40 -10.61
N ARG A 238 16.46 16.57 -10.14
CA ARG A 238 17.16 15.53 -9.39
C ARG A 238 16.39 15.19 -8.11
N ASP A 239 15.93 16.18 -7.36
CA ASP A 239 15.24 15.95 -6.09
C ASP A 239 13.82 15.34 -6.32
N ALA A 240 13.19 15.58 -7.48
CA ALA A 240 11.96 14.92 -7.87
C ALA A 240 12.16 13.43 -8.25
N VAL A 241 13.27 13.09 -8.90
CA VAL A 241 13.61 11.71 -9.33
C VAL A 241 14.21 10.88 -8.18
N TRP A 242 14.97 11.53 -7.30
CA TRP A 242 15.58 10.93 -6.11
C TRP A 242 15.19 11.73 -4.86
N PRO A 243 13.91 11.66 -4.43
CA PRO A 243 13.48 12.27 -3.20
C PRO A 243 14.32 11.72 -2.05
N LYS A 244 14.81 12.60 -1.19
CA LYS A 244 15.64 12.22 -0.04
C LYS A 244 14.84 12.26 1.25
N ASN A 245 15.09 11.30 2.12
CA ASN A 245 14.71 11.35 3.52
C ASN A 245 15.46 12.50 4.24
N PRO A 246 14.99 12.94 5.43
CA PRO A 246 15.69 13.95 6.23
C PRO A 246 17.15 13.59 6.56
N ASP A 247 17.48 12.30 6.60
CA ASP A 247 18.84 11.78 6.80
C ASP A 247 19.70 11.74 5.52
N GLY A 248 19.14 12.16 4.37
CA GLY A 248 19.82 12.21 3.07
C GLY A 248 19.74 10.93 2.24
N THR A 249 19.12 9.86 2.74
CA THR A 249 18.94 8.59 2.00
C THR A 249 17.85 8.71 0.92
N VAL A 250 17.98 8.01 -0.21
CA VAL A 250 16.99 8.05 -1.30
C VAL A 250 15.75 7.25 -0.92
N ARG A 251 14.56 7.84 -1.10
CA ARG A 251 13.25 7.29 -0.71
C ARG A 251 12.60 6.40 -1.77
N ASN A 252 13.08 6.39 -3.01
CA ASN A 252 12.37 5.73 -4.11
C ASN A 252 12.63 4.22 -4.17
N LEU A 253 11.54 3.45 -4.08
CA LEU A 253 11.53 2.00 -4.20
C LEU A 253 11.52 1.48 -5.65
N LYS A 254 11.49 2.38 -6.64
CA LYS A 254 11.43 2.03 -8.06
C LYS A 254 12.53 1.04 -8.49
N ASP A 255 13.65 1.00 -7.76
CA ASP A 255 14.81 0.16 -8.08
C ASP A 255 14.73 -1.25 -7.45
N PHE A 256 13.71 -1.56 -6.64
CA PHE A 256 13.62 -2.84 -5.92
C PHE A 256 12.81 -3.96 -6.60
N GLY A 257 12.26 -3.71 -7.80
CA GLY A 257 11.89 -4.75 -8.75
C GLY A 257 10.71 -5.67 -8.38
N ILE A 258 9.67 -5.62 -9.23
CA ILE A 258 8.54 -6.55 -9.37
C ILE A 258 7.67 -6.72 -8.12
N GLY A 259 6.68 -5.83 -7.97
CA GLY A 259 5.56 -6.03 -7.07
C GLY A 259 4.69 -7.23 -7.48
N ILE A 260 3.68 -7.56 -6.68
CA ILE A 260 2.80 -8.69 -6.95
C ILE A 260 1.77 -8.31 -8.02
N SER A 261 1.48 -9.21 -8.96
CA SER A 261 0.39 -8.98 -9.91
C SER A 261 -0.98 -9.07 -9.23
N THR A 262 -1.98 -8.33 -9.70
CA THR A 262 -3.34 -8.42 -9.15
C THR A 262 -3.91 -9.83 -9.26
N GLU A 263 -3.54 -10.60 -10.29
CA GLU A 263 -3.97 -11.99 -10.45
C GLU A 263 -3.36 -12.90 -9.38
N ASP A 264 -2.07 -12.72 -9.06
CA ASP A 264 -1.43 -13.46 -7.97
C ASP A 264 -2.01 -13.11 -6.60
N VAL A 265 -2.31 -11.82 -6.35
CA VAL A 265 -3.02 -11.40 -5.13
C VAL A 265 -4.37 -12.11 -5.03
N ARG A 266 -5.16 -12.14 -6.12
CA ARG A 266 -6.45 -12.83 -6.14
C ARG A 266 -6.34 -14.32 -5.91
N ARG A 267 -5.30 -14.95 -6.48
CA ARG A 267 -4.99 -16.36 -6.27
C ARG A 267 -4.69 -16.64 -4.80
N VAL A 268 -3.85 -15.81 -4.16
CA VAL A 268 -3.53 -15.92 -2.73
C VAL A 268 -4.80 -15.78 -1.88
N ILE A 269 -5.63 -14.76 -2.13
CA ILE A 269 -6.89 -14.54 -1.42
C ILE A 269 -7.81 -15.78 -1.57
N SER A 270 -7.97 -16.31 -2.77
CA SER A 270 -8.78 -17.50 -3.02
C SER A 270 -8.29 -18.71 -2.24
N ILE A 271 -6.97 -18.93 -2.17
CA ILE A 271 -6.38 -20.04 -1.41
C ILE A 271 -6.64 -19.85 0.09
N VAL A 272 -6.48 -18.64 0.61
CA VAL A 272 -6.73 -18.32 2.03
C VAL A 272 -8.20 -18.49 2.38
N GLN A 273 -9.13 -18.04 1.52
CA GLN A 273 -10.56 -18.21 1.71
C GLN A 273 -10.95 -19.69 1.79
N ASN A 274 -10.45 -20.50 0.85
CA ASN A 274 -10.68 -21.95 0.86
C ASN A 274 -10.08 -22.62 2.10
N TYR A 275 -8.86 -22.25 2.50
CA TYR A 275 -8.24 -22.76 3.72
C TYR A 275 -9.07 -22.41 4.96
N ALA A 276 -9.49 -21.15 5.08
CA ALA A 276 -10.30 -20.66 6.20
C ALA A 276 -11.61 -21.46 6.31
N GLN A 277 -12.31 -21.64 5.18
CA GLN A 277 -13.53 -22.44 5.10
C GLN A 277 -13.29 -23.88 5.54
N MET A 278 -12.26 -24.55 5.01
CA MET A 278 -11.92 -25.94 5.35
C MET A 278 -11.60 -26.13 6.84
N LYS A 279 -11.01 -25.11 7.48
CA LYS A 279 -10.59 -25.16 8.89
C LYS A 279 -11.59 -24.56 9.86
N GLY A 280 -12.72 -24.04 9.38
CA GLY A 280 -13.72 -23.36 10.20
C GLY A 280 -13.21 -22.06 10.81
N ILE A 281 -12.21 -21.43 10.20
CA ILE A 281 -11.72 -20.10 10.57
C ILE A 281 -12.62 -19.06 9.89
N LYS A 282 -13.12 -18.10 10.65
CA LYS A 282 -13.98 -17.05 10.09
C LYS A 282 -13.14 -16.04 9.31
N LEU A 283 -13.63 -15.63 8.15
CA LEU A 283 -13.04 -14.49 7.43
C LEU A 283 -13.60 -13.20 8.02
N GLY A 284 -12.72 -12.22 8.19
CA GLY A 284 -13.02 -10.94 8.81
C GLY A 284 -13.13 -10.96 10.32
N ILE A 285 -13.26 -9.76 10.87
CA ILE A 285 -13.42 -9.50 12.30
C ILE A 285 -14.84 -8.93 12.57
N PRO A 286 -15.50 -9.30 13.69
CA PRO A 286 -16.86 -8.87 13.96
C PRO A 286 -16.93 -7.37 14.30
N ALA A 287 -17.82 -6.64 13.64
CA ALA A 287 -18.09 -5.22 13.90
C ALA A 287 -19.60 -4.98 13.96
N GLY A 288 -20.18 -5.20 15.14
CA GLY A 288 -21.63 -5.14 15.34
C GLY A 288 -22.33 -6.27 14.58
N GLU A 289 -23.28 -5.91 13.71
CA GLU A 289 -24.02 -6.86 12.87
C GLU A 289 -23.27 -7.26 11.59
N ARG A 290 -22.12 -6.64 11.33
CA ARG A 290 -21.30 -6.86 10.12
C ARG A 290 -19.97 -7.50 10.45
N GLN A 291 -19.25 -7.93 9.41
CA GLN A 291 -17.85 -8.35 9.50
C GLN A 291 -16.97 -7.44 8.67
N ILE A 292 -15.84 -7.01 9.21
CA ILE A 292 -14.81 -6.31 8.44
C ILE A 292 -13.83 -7.36 7.92
N LEU A 293 -13.91 -7.68 6.63
CA LEU A 293 -13.14 -8.76 6.02
C LEU A 293 -11.65 -8.41 5.88
N GLY A 294 -11.37 -7.11 5.77
CA GLY A 294 -10.04 -6.62 5.46
C GLY A 294 -9.99 -5.13 5.21
N ASP A 295 -8.81 -4.67 4.81
CA ASP A 295 -8.59 -3.32 4.30
C ASP A 295 -7.72 -3.29 3.03
N ILE A 296 -7.87 -2.21 2.28
CA ILE A 296 -7.00 -1.84 1.17
C ILE A 296 -6.50 -0.42 1.46
N VAL A 297 -5.18 -0.28 1.64
CA VAL A 297 -4.54 0.90 2.21
C VAL A 297 -3.57 1.57 1.21
N GLU A 298 -2.92 2.66 1.64
CA GLU A 298 -2.02 3.52 0.84
C GLU A 298 -2.63 4.02 -0.49
N LEU A 299 -3.97 4.11 -0.54
CA LEU A 299 -4.71 4.71 -1.65
C LEU A 299 -4.58 6.22 -1.58
N CYS A 300 -3.68 6.78 -2.40
CA CYS A 300 -3.40 8.21 -2.36
C CYS A 300 -3.10 8.80 -3.74
N GLY A 301 -3.44 10.07 -3.95
CA GLY A 301 -3.13 10.78 -5.20
C GLY A 301 -4.12 10.49 -6.34
N MET A 302 -3.64 10.66 -7.57
CA MET A 302 -4.47 10.67 -8.78
C MET A 302 -4.37 9.35 -9.54
N ASP A 303 -5.52 8.80 -9.94
CA ASP A 303 -5.59 7.54 -10.68
C ASP A 303 -5.69 7.76 -12.19
N VAL A 304 -4.55 7.98 -12.85
CA VAL A 304 -4.50 8.17 -14.30
C VAL A 304 -5.06 6.95 -15.04
N GLY A 305 -6.10 7.18 -15.85
CA GLY A 305 -6.77 6.12 -16.60
C GLY A 305 -7.67 5.19 -15.77
N GLY A 306 -7.87 5.46 -14.47
CA GLY A 306 -8.76 4.67 -13.61
C GLY A 306 -8.23 3.27 -13.26
N ARG A 307 -6.94 3.01 -13.47
CA ARG A 307 -6.35 1.67 -13.39
C ARG A 307 -6.21 1.19 -11.94
N THR A 308 -5.81 2.08 -11.03
CA THR A 308 -5.71 1.76 -9.61
C THR A 308 -7.10 1.44 -9.05
N ALA A 309 -8.11 2.24 -9.36
CA ALA A 309 -9.49 2.00 -8.94
C ALA A 309 -10.06 0.69 -9.50
N GLN A 310 -9.75 0.36 -10.76
CA GLN A 310 -10.14 -0.94 -11.35
C GLN A 310 -9.47 -2.12 -10.63
N ALA A 311 -8.18 -2.02 -10.34
CA ALA A 311 -7.46 -3.03 -9.57
C ALA A 311 -8.06 -3.18 -8.16
N VAL A 312 -8.29 -2.09 -7.45
CA VAL A 312 -8.92 -2.09 -6.12
C VAL A 312 -10.30 -2.74 -6.18
N HIS A 313 -11.15 -2.36 -7.13
CA HIS A 313 -12.49 -2.95 -7.28
C HIS A 313 -12.44 -4.47 -7.54
N LEU A 314 -11.47 -4.92 -8.36
CA LEU A 314 -11.25 -6.33 -8.62
C LEU A 314 -10.81 -7.08 -7.34
N LEU A 315 -9.91 -6.49 -6.55
CA LEU A 315 -9.43 -7.06 -5.30
C LEU A 315 -10.53 -7.09 -4.24
N THR A 316 -11.29 -6.00 -4.07
CA THR A 316 -12.47 -5.96 -3.21
C THR A 316 -13.44 -7.08 -3.58
N SER A 317 -13.80 -7.19 -4.85
CA SER A 317 -14.71 -8.23 -5.35
C SER A 317 -14.21 -9.63 -5.00
N GLN A 318 -12.89 -9.86 -5.06
CA GLN A 318 -12.30 -11.13 -4.67
C GLN A 318 -12.42 -11.40 -3.17
N ILE A 319 -12.16 -10.42 -2.30
CA ILE A 319 -12.25 -10.60 -0.85
C ILE A 319 -13.70 -10.86 -0.41
N VAL A 320 -14.67 -10.16 -1.01
CA VAL A 320 -16.09 -10.27 -0.64
C VAL A 320 -16.79 -11.52 -1.23
N THR A 321 -16.16 -12.21 -2.18
CA THR A 321 -16.65 -13.49 -2.71
C THR A 321 -16.37 -14.60 -1.70
N VAL A 322 -17.22 -14.70 -0.68
CA VAL A 322 -17.22 -15.76 0.34
C VAL A 322 -18.54 -16.53 0.28
#